data_AF-A0A1I8EFJ2-F1
#
_entry.id   AF-A0A1I8EFJ2-F1
#
_cell.length_a   1.000
_cell.length_b   1.000
_cell.length_c   1.000
_cell.angle_alpha   90.00
_cell.angle_beta   90.00
_cell.angle_gamma   90.00
#
_symmetry.space_group_name_H-M   'P 1'
#
loop_
_entity.id
_entity.type
_entity.pdbx_description
1 polymer ?
#
loop_
_entity_poly.entity_id
_entity_poly.type
_entity_poly.pdbx_seq_one_letter_code
_entity_poly.pdbx_strand_id
1 'polypeptide(L)'
;MSRVPCGRICHQERMEVTLQSYARGSFGLVVHDQISKSNTPQSKLLQVGDRIIAINNWSSINGTAEEGNQILRQAISPLKLCVEFDVIESALPLDGIFDVKLAKRGNNLGIVVRSEAENTKGEPVIISDIQVGSVAYRCGSLRNGDRIIAVDNIFLESCTVEEAMRLLQRSGDIVKLRVRKNVTSEQNNQDNAVQSLIYSIELNRDGGPLGITIASSGERYEPVLISYLAPGGLAEKTGAIRVGDRILAVNNESIEGMKAADVMHLLQQCNDLVTIKIMRIIDSSINYSTGLLLI
;
A
#
# COMPACT_ATOMS: atom_id res chain seq x y z
N MET A 1 6.07 19.24 -13.09
CA MET A 1 4.86 18.83 -12.33
C MET A 1 4.87 17.31 -12.19
N SER A 2 5.44 16.79 -11.10
CA SER A 2 5.44 15.35 -10.82
C SER A 2 4.19 15.01 -10.03
N ARG A 3 3.16 14.51 -10.71
CA ARG A 3 1.94 13.99 -10.07
C ARG A 3 2.24 12.56 -9.60
N VAL A 4 2.59 12.45 -8.32
CA VAL A 4 2.60 11.16 -7.59
C VAL A 4 1.14 10.67 -7.52
N PRO A 5 0.87 9.35 -7.58
CA PRO A 5 -0.49 8.84 -7.80
C PRO A 5 -1.46 9.28 -6.71
N CYS A 6 -2.64 9.70 -7.14
CA CYS A 6 -3.76 10.09 -6.30
C CYS A 6 -4.36 8.83 -5.64
N GLY A 7 -3.96 8.52 -4.41
CA GLY A 7 -4.75 7.67 -3.52
C GLY A 7 -5.51 8.53 -2.52
N ARG A 8 -6.60 8.00 -1.96
CA ARG A 8 -7.31 8.69 -0.87
C ARG A 8 -6.49 8.53 0.42
N ILE A 9 -6.39 9.59 1.21
CA ILE A 9 -5.83 9.53 2.56
C ILE A 9 -6.75 8.60 3.36
N CYS A 10 -6.23 7.48 3.85
CA CYS A 10 -7.03 6.54 4.63
C CYS A 10 -7.02 6.91 6.11
N HIS A 11 -5.87 7.28 6.65
CA HIS A 11 -5.72 7.77 8.01
C HIS A 11 -4.46 8.64 8.15
N GLN A 12 -4.40 9.40 9.24
CA GLN A 12 -3.24 10.20 9.61
C GLN A 12 -2.47 9.50 10.73
N GLU A 13 -1.15 9.49 10.62
CA GLU A 13 -0.26 8.95 11.63
C GLU A 13 0.75 9.97 12.12
N ARG A 14 1.37 9.68 13.26
CA ARG A 14 2.35 10.57 13.89
C ARG A 14 3.71 9.91 14.01
N MET A 15 4.76 10.68 13.74
CA MET A 15 6.14 10.28 13.98
C MET A 15 6.89 11.34 14.80
N GLU A 16 7.87 10.91 15.59
CA GLU A 16 8.86 11.81 16.20
C GLU A 16 10.10 11.86 15.29
N VAL A 17 10.44 13.04 14.79
CA VAL A 17 11.67 13.29 14.02
C VAL A 17 12.64 14.04 14.91
N THR A 18 13.82 13.44 15.15
CA THR A 18 14.91 14.09 15.87
C THR A 18 15.96 14.60 14.90
N LEU A 19 16.16 15.92 14.86
CA LEU A 19 17.17 16.59 14.06
C LEU A 19 18.39 16.94 14.93
N GLN A 20 19.57 16.55 14.45
CA GLN A 20 20.85 16.90 15.07
C GLN A 20 21.50 18.05 14.28
N SER A 21 22.01 19.03 15.01
CA SER A 21 22.78 20.14 14.46
C SER A 21 24.00 20.38 15.34
N TYR A 22 25.10 20.76 14.69
CA TYR A 22 26.35 21.13 15.33
C TYR A 22 26.46 22.65 15.61
N ALA A 23 25.47 23.44 15.22
CA ALA A 23 25.42 24.90 15.46
C ALA A 23 24.02 25.39 15.85
N ARG A 24 23.97 26.36 16.78
CA ARG A 24 22.73 27.01 17.25
C ARG A 24 22.00 27.70 16.10
N GLY A 25 20.68 27.53 16.03
CA GLY A 25 19.83 28.17 15.03
C GLY A 25 20.02 27.70 13.59
N SER A 26 20.66 26.54 13.39
CA SER A 26 20.80 25.94 12.05
C SER A 26 19.53 25.23 11.59
N PHE A 27 18.50 25.14 12.43
CA PHE A 27 17.22 24.56 12.08
C PHE A 27 16.31 25.63 11.48
N GLY A 28 16.14 25.61 10.16
CA GLY A 28 15.14 26.40 9.46
C GLY A 28 14.09 25.49 8.83
N LEU A 29 12.83 25.60 9.24
CA LEU A 29 11.70 24.95 8.59
C LEU A 29 10.85 26.06 7.94
N VAL A 30 10.90 26.18 6.62
CA VAL A 30 9.97 27.07 5.91
C VAL A 30 8.71 26.27 5.66
N VAL A 31 7.64 26.60 6.39
CA VAL A 31 6.31 26.01 6.22
C VAL A 31 5.65 26.63 4.98
N HIS A 32 6.30 26.53 3.83
CA HIS A 32 5.78 26.75 2.49
C HIS A 32 6.94 26.46 1.53
N ASP A 33 6.94 25.22 1.02
CA ASP A 33 7.88 24.69 0.03
C ASP A 33 9.30 24.31 0.54
N GLN A 34 9.59 23.00 0.43
CA GLN A 34 10.89 22.31 0.54
C GLN A 34 11.88 22.75 1.64
N ILE A 35 12.02 21.90 2.68
CA ILE A 35 13.16 21.96 3.60
C ILE A 35 14.36 21.27 2.96
N SER A 36 15.33 22.05 2.50
CA SER A 36 16.65 21.55 2.11
C SER A 36 17.72 22.40 2.80
N LYS A 37 18.30 21.85 3.89
CA LYS A 37 19.67 22.15 4.41
C LYS A 37 20.04 21.38 5.70
N SER A 38 19.58 20.14 5.87
CA SER A 38 20.12 19.25 6.89
C SER A 38 20.59 17.97 6.22
N ASN A 39 21.89 17.71 6.21
CA ASN A 39 22.46 16.47 5.66
C ASN A 39 22.30 15.27 6.61
N THR A 40 21.42 15.36 7.62
CA THR A 40 21.21 14.26 8.57
C THR A 40 20.21 13.24 8.02
N PRO A 41 20.43 11.92 8.24
CA PRO A 41 19.59 10.86 7.70
C PRO A 41 18.11 10.97 8.13
N GLN A 42 17.81 11.49 9.33
CA GLN A 42 16.43 11.70 9.79
C GLN A 42 15.68 12.86 9.13
N SER A 43 16.38 13.84 8.52
CA SER A 43 15.72 14.95 7.80
C SER A 43 14.97 14.50 6.54
N LYS A 44 15.24 13.27 6.06
CA LYS A 44 14.65 12.68 4.86
C LYS A 44 13.27 12.05 5.08
N LEU A 45 12.75 12.06 6.32
CA LEU A 45 11.41 11.56 6.65
C LEU A 45 10.31 12.62 6.50
N LEU A 46 10.67 13.89 6.59
CA LEU A 46 9.74 15.02 6.45
C LEU A 46 9.44 15.27 4.97
N GLN A 47 8.15 15.42 4.64
CA GLN A 47 7.65 15.63 3.30
C GLN A 47 6.80 16.90 3.24
N VAL A 48 6.70 17.51 2.04
CA VAL A 48 5.78 18.62 1.82
C VAL A 48 4.35 18.12 1.99
N GLY A 49 3.57 18.80 2.83
CA GLY A 49 2.24 18.37 3.25
C GLY A 49 2.19 17.79 4.66
N ASP A 50 3.34 17.42 5.24
CA ASP A 50 3.41 17.00 6.63
C ASP A 50 3.05 18.14 7.58
N ARG A 51 2.28 17.83 8.62
CA ARG A 51 1.83 18.78 9.62
C ARG A 51 2.66 18.64 10.88
N ILE A 52 3.40 19.69 11.26
CA ILE A 52 4.12 19.73 12.53
C ILE A 52 3.10 20.02 13.65
N ILE A 53 2.99 19.10 14.61
CA ILE A 53 2.10 19.21 15.77
C ILE A 53 2.85 19.72 17.01
N ALA A 54 4.13 19.39 17.14
CA ALA A 54 4.93 19.86 18.26
C ALA A 54 6.41 20.04 17.88
N ILE A 55 7.06 20.97 18.56
CA ILE A 55 8.48 21.31 18.45
C ILE A 55 9.05 21.28 19.86
N ASN A 56 9.85 20.26 20.19
CA ASN A 56 10.29 19.95 21.54
C ASN A 56 9.09 19.85 22.51
N ASN A 57 9.04 20.74 23.51
CA ASN A 57 7.97 20.78 24.51
C ASN A 57 6.84 21.74 24.13
N TRP A 58 6.92 22.40 22.97
CA TRP A 58 5.92 23.34 22.49
C TRP A 58 4.97 22.66 21.52
N SER A 59 3.67 22.84 21.74
CA SER A 59 2.61 22.30 20.89
C SER A 59 2.06 23.39 19.98
N SER A 60 1.90 23.07 18.70
CA SER A 60 1.33 23.98 17.71
C SER A 60 -0.17 24.22 17.92
N ILE A 61 -0.84 23.46 18.79
CA ILE A 61 -2.27 23.61 19.10
C ILE A 61 -2.52 24.89 19.91
N ASN A 62 -1.56 25.28 20.75
CA ASN A 62 -1.72 26.37 21.72
C ASN A 62 -0.86 27.60 21.41
N GLY A 63 -0.14 27.61 20.27
CA GLY A 63 0.83 28.65 19.96
C GLY A 63 0.73 29.18 18.54
N THR A 64 1.48 30.24 18.26
CA THR A 64 1.50 30.91 16.95
C THR A 64 2.61 30.38 16.04
N ALA A 65 2.51 30.61 14.73
CA ALA A 65 3.54 30.22 13.78
C ALA A 65 4.87 30.96 14.05
N GLU A 66 4.79 32.20 14.53
CA GLU A 66 5.92 33.03 14.94
C GLU A 66 6.66 32.42 16.13
N GLU A 67 5.94 31.98 17.15
CA GLU A 67 6.51 31.28 18.32
C GLU A 67 7.23 29.99 17.90
N GLY A 68 6.58 29.16 17.07
CA GLY A 68 7.19 27.95 16.54
C GLY A 68 8.48 28.24 15.76
N ASN A 69 8.47 29.27 14.93
CA ASN A 69 9.64 29.73 14.17
C ASN A 69 10.76 30.25 15.08
N GLN A 70 10.44 30.95 16.16
CA GLN A 70 11.42 31.39 17.16
C GLN A 70 12.05 30.19 17.86
N ILE A 71 11.24 29.19 18.26
CA ILE A 71 11.73 27.97 18.91
C ILE A 71 12.67 27.20 17.99
N LEU A 72 12.35 27.08 16.69
CA LEU A 72 13.24 26.44 15.72
C LEU A 72 14.58 27.18 15.59
N ARG A 73 14.55 28.51 15.50
CA ARG A 73 15.75 29.36 15.38
C ARG A 73 16.59 29.38 16.65
N GLN A 74 15.99 29.16 17.81
CA GLN A 74 16.69 29.14 19.10
C GLN A 74 17.03 27.72 19.57
N ALA A 75 16.47 26.69 18.93
CA ALA A 75 16.68 25.30 19.31
C ALA A 75 18.16 24.90 19.25
N ILE A 76 18.55 24.13 20.26
CA ILE A 76 19.84 23.47 20.39
C ILE A 76 19.60 21.99 20.14
N SER A 77 20.56 21.28 19.53
CA SER A 77 20.39 19.86 19.29
C SER A 77 20.25 19.07 20.61
N PRO A 78 19.42 18.01 20.64
CA PRO A 78 18.55 17.54 19.57
C PRO A 78 17.23 18.35 19.47
N LEU A 79 16.82 18.68 18.24
CA LEU A 79 15.50 19.25 17.96
C LEU A 79 14.53 18.10 17.69
N LYS A 80 13.49 17.95 18.52
CA LYS A 80 12.44 16.95 18.35
C LYS A 80 11.20 17.57 17.72
N LEU A 81 10.67 16.93 16.70
CA LEU A 81 9.45 17.35 16.01
C LEU A 81 8.44 16.21 16.09
N CYS A 82 7.24 16.48 16.58
CA CYS A 82 6.11 15.57 16.40
C CYS A 82 5.37 15.97 15.14
N VAL A 83 5.30 15.06 14.19
CA VAL A 83 4.81 15.32 12.84
C VAL A 83 3.70 14.35 12.51
N GLU A 84 2.58 14.90 12.05
CA GLU A 84 1.46 14.15 11.50
C GLU A 84 1.56 14.13 9.99
N PHE A 85 1.29 12.96 9.41
CA PHE A 85 1.42 12.72 7.99
C PHE A 85 0.32 11.81 7.49
N ASP A 86 0.01 11.96 6.21
CA ASP A 86 -1.01 11.16 5.55
C ASP A 86 -0.44 9.81 5.14
N VAL A 87 -1.18 8.74 5.46
CA VAL A 87 -0.99 7.41 4.89
C VAL A 87 -2.01 7.23 3.79
N ILE A 88 -1.53 6.81 2.62
CA ILE A 88 -2.36 6.56 1.46
C ILE A 88 -2.70 5.08 1.45
N GLU A 89 -3.99 4.75 1.34
CA GLU A 89 -4.39 3.41 0.94
C GLU A 89 -4.44 3.38 -0.59
N SER A 90 -3.38 2.84 -1.18
CA SER A 90 -3.50 2.35 -2.54
C SER A 90 -4.45 1.16 -2.46
N ALA A 91 -5.47 1.11 -3.32
CA ALA A 91 -6.41 -0.02 -3.45
C ALA A 91 -5.70 -1.26 -4.02
N LEU A 92 -4.62 -1.68 -3.36
CA LEU A 92 -3.76 -2.77 -3.72
C LEU A 92 -4.15 -4.02 -2.92
N PRO A 93 -3.94 -5.20 -3.52
CA PRO A 93 -4.37 -6.45 -2.95
C PRO A 93 -3.84 -6.70 -1.53
N LEU A 94 -4.74 -7.08 -0.61
CA LEU A 94 -4.37 -7.53 0.74
C LEU A 94 -3.82 -8.97 0.75
N ASP A 95 -3.94 -9.69 -0.36
CA ASP A 95 -3.41 -11.04 -0.57
C ASP A 95 -2.88 -11.19 -2.03
N GLY A 96 -2.16 -12.25 -2.35
CA GLY A 96 -1.61 -12.52 -3.69
C GLY A 96 -0.40 -11.66 -4.08
N ILE A 97 -0.13 -11.57 -5.39
CA ILE A 97 1.01 -10.86 -5.97
C ILE A 97 0.55 -9.55 -6.61
N PHE A 98 1.20 -8.45 -6.27
CA PHE A 98 0.90 -7.13 -6.83
C PHE A 98 2.16 -6.34 -7.16
N ASP A 99 2.02 -5.39 -8.07
CA ASP A 99 3.08 -4.44 -8.41
C ASP A 99 2.80 -3.10 -7.70
N VAL A 100 3.74 -2.63 -6.88
CA VAL A 100 3.69 -1.29 -6.25
C VAL A 100 4.78 -0.41 -6.84
N LYS A 101 4.44 0.85 -7.14
CA LYS A 101 5.39 1.87 -7.60
C LYS A 101 5.67 2.84 -6.46
N LEU A 102 6.91 2.88 -6.01
CA LEU A 102 7.34 3.77 -4.95
C LEU A 102 8.22 4.88 -5.53
N ALA A 103 7.85 6.13 -5.26
CA ALA A 103 8.66 7.28 -5.63
C ALA A 103 9.78 7.47 -4.59
N LYS A 104 10.96 6.93 -4.89
CA LYS A 104 12.14 7.02 -4.03
C LYS A 104 12.59 8.47 -3.91
N ARG A 105 12.67 8.98 -2.68
CA ARG A 105 13.11 10.35 -2.35
C ARG A 105 14.29 10.25 -1.39
N GLY A 106 15.48 10.03 -1.95
CA GLY A 106 16.73 9.78 -1.21
C GLY A 106 17.35 8.42 -1.52
N ASN A 107 18.10 7.85 -0.58
CA ASN A 107 18.84 6.59 -0.81
C ASN A 107 18.08 5.33 -0.36
N ASN A 108 16.92 5.47 0.30
CA ASN A 108 16.17 4.35 0.84
C ASN A 108 14.66 4.51 0.59
N LEU A 109 13.98 3.37 0.51
CA LEU A 109 12.51 3.28 0.49
C LEU A 109 11.92 3.18 1.90
N GLY A 110 12.78 2.92 2.90
CA GLY A 110 12.40 2.61 4.28
C GLY A 110 11.95 1.17 4.50
N ILE A 111 12.33 0.26 3.61
CA ILE A 111 12.07 -1.18 3.72
C ILE A 111 13.31 -1.84 4.32
N VAL A 112 13.10 -2.67 5.35
CA VAL A 112 14.11 -3.57 5.88
C VAL A 112 13.73 -4.98 5.43
N VAL A 113 14.68 -5.71 4.87
CA VAL A 113 14.47 -7.08 4.38
C VAL A 113 15.35 -8.07 5.15
N ARG A 114 14.86 -9.30 5.27
CA ARG A 114 15.58 -10.44 5.85
C ARG A 114 15.42 -11.68 4.98
N SER A 115 16.29 -12.66 5.19
CA SER A 115 16.07 -14.05 4.75
C SER A 115 15.56 -14.92 5.89
N GLU A 116 15.00 -16.07 5.56
CA GLU A 116 14.72 -17.18 6.49
C GLU A 116 15.89 -18.17 6.62
N ALA A 117 16.83 -18.20 5.67
CA ALA A 117 18.00 -19.09 5.70
C ALA A 117 19.32 -18.30 5.48
N GLU A 118 20.47 -18.98 5.63
CA GLU A 118 21.81 -18.35 5.60
C GLU A 118 22.22 -17.94 4.18
N ASN A 119 21.69 -16.81 3.72
CA ASN A 119 22.16 -16.03 2.57
C ASN A 119 22.48 -16.84 1.30
N THR A 120 21.70 -17.88 1.02
CA THR A 120 21.86 -18.65 -0.20
C THR A 120 21.08 -18.00 -1.35
N LYS A 121 21.52 -18.24 -2.59
CA LYS A 121 20.84 -17.68 -3.78
C LYS A 121 19.46 -18.30 -3.92
N GLY A 122 18.46 -17.46 -4.19
CA GLY A 122 17.08 -17.89 -4.40
C GLY A 122 16.25 -18.04 -3.14
N GLU A 123 16.76 -17.55 -2.00
CA GLU A 123 15.96 -17.41 -0.80
C GLU A 123 14.94 -16.28 -0.92
N PRO A 124 13.77 -16.43 -0.26
CA PRO A 124 12.72 -15.41 -0.31
C PRO A 124 13.18 -14.14 0.41
N VAL A 125 13.17 -13.01 -0.31
CA VAL A 125 13.44 -11.69 0.27
C VAL A 125 12.19 -11.19 0.98
N ILE A 126 12.18 -11.24 2.30
CA ILE A 126 11.00 -10.92 3.12
C ILE A 126 11.17 -9.56 3.77
N ILE A 127 10.13 -8.73 3.74
CA ILE A 127 10.07 -7.47 4.48
C ILE A 127 9.98 -7.80 5.97
N SER A 128 11.03 -7.48 6.73
CA SER A 128 11.05 -7.68 8.18
C SER A 128 10.46 -6.50 8.93
N ASP A 129 10.72 -5.29 8.44
CA ASP A 129 10.27 -4.05 9.04
C ASP A 129 10.09 -2.95 7.99
N ILE A 130 9.23 -1.98 8.27
CA ILE A 130 9.03 -0.79 7.45
C ILE A 130 9.16 0.44 8.34
N GLN A 131 10.14 1.28 8.03
CA GLN A 131 10.41 2.49 8.79
C GLN A 131 9.22 3.45 8.74
N VAL A 132 8.65 3.77 9.91
CA VAL A 132 7.55 4.74 10.04
C VAL A 132 7.93 6.07 9.38
N GLY A 133 7.00 6.61 8.61
CA GLY A 133 7.21 7.87 7.89
C GLY A 133 8.00 7.78 6.59
N SER A 134 8.50 6.60 6.24
CA SER A 134 9.16 6.38 4.95
C SER A 134 8.17 6.35 3.77
N VAL A 135 8.69 6.36 2.54
CA VAL A 135 7.89 6.21 1.32
C VAL A 135 7.13 4.88 1.32
N ALA A 136 7.79 3.79 1.73
CA ALA A 136 7.16 2.48 1.83
C ALA A 136 6.06 2.43 2.91
N TYR A 137 6.22 3.18 4.00
CA TYR A 137 5.20 3.26 5.04
C TYR A 137 3.97 4.04 4.57
N ARG A 138 4.20 5.24 4.02
CA ARG A 138 3.14 6.15 3.56
C ARG A 138 2.34 5.61 2.38
N CYS A 139 2.90 4.66 1.61
CA CYS A 139 2.16 4.02 0.53
C CYS A 139 1.06 3.06 1.01
N GLY A 140 1.07 2.68 2.30
CA GLY A 140 0.08 1.80 2.95
C GLY A 140 0.00 0.37 2.37
N SER A 141 0.73 0.09 1.30
CA SER A 141 0.56 -1.09 0.46
C SER A 141 1.49 -2.23 0.87
N LEU A 142 2.56 -1.92 1.59
CA LEU A 142 3.57 -2.89 2.03
C LEU A 142 3.39 -3.18 3.52
N ARG A 143 3.60 -4.43 3.91
CA ARG A 143 3.49 -4.89 5.29
C ARG A 143 4.66 -5.80 5.67
N ASN A 144 4.90 -5.90 6.97
CA ASN A 144 5.84 -6.86 7.52
C ASN A 144 5.40 -8.29 7.18
N GLY A 145 6.35 -9.10 6.73
CA GLY A 145 6.14 -10.46 6.22
C GLY A 145 5.94 -10.56 4.71
N ASP A 146 5.65 -9.46 4.02
CA ASP A 146 5.48 -9.47 2.56
C ASP A 146 6.79 -9.90 1.86
N ARG A 147 6.68 -10.71 0.80
CA ARG A 147 7.82 -11.22 0.02
C ARG A 147 8.04 -10.38 -1.21
N ILE A 148 9.24 -9.83 -1.38
CA ILE A 148 9.64 -9.11 -2.60
C ILE A 148 10.06 -10.15 -3.64
N ILE A 149 9.34 -10.20 -4.76
CA ILE A 149 9.60 -11.11 -5.88
C ILE A 149 10.50 -10.44 -6.92
N ALA A 150 10.31 -9.14 -7.18
CA ALA A 150 11.10 -8.44 -8.19
C ALA A 150 11.27 -6.95 -7.86
N VAL A 151 12.39 -6.39 -8.34
CA VAL A 151 12.71 -4.95 -8.29
C VAL A 151 12.99 -4.46 -9.70
N ASP A 152 12.24 -3.47 -10.18
CA ASP A 152 12.39 -2.89 -11.52
C ASP A 152 12.40 -3.92 -12.67
N ASN A 153 11.56 -4.96 -12.51
CA ASN A 153 11.43 -6.14 -13.40
C ASN A 153 12.58 -7.16 -13.32
N ILE A 154 13.52 -7.01 -12.39
CA ILE A 154 14.54 -8.02 -12.08
C ILE A 154 13.99 -8.95 -11.01
N PHE A 155 13.81 -10.23 -11.35
CA PHE A 155 13.36 -11.26 -10.42
C PHE A 155 14.44 -11.61 -9.40
N LEU A 156 14.05 -11.74 -8.14
CA LEU A 156 14.94 -12.01 -7.02
C LEU A 156 15.13 -13.51 -6.74
N GLU A 157 14.45 -14.40 -7.48
CA GLU A 157 14.52 -15.87 -7.34
C GLU A 157 15.93 -16.46 -7.55
N SER A 158 16.86 -15.70 -8.11
CA SER A 158 18.27 -16.11 -8.27
C SER A 158 19.24 -15.12 -7.60
N CYS A 159 18.72 -14.15 -6.85
CA CYS A 159 19.49 -13.15 -6.14
C CYS A 159 19.71 -13.56 -4.68
N THR A 160 20.75 -13.00 -4.06
CA THR A 160 20.89 -13.01 -2.60
C THR A 160 20.17 -11.80 -2.02
N VAL A 161 19.97 -11.79 -0.69
CA VAL A 161 19.35 -10.64 -0.01
C VAL A 161 20.20 -9.37 -0.15
N GLU A 162 21.54 -9.48 -0.10
CA GLU A 162 22.39 -8.30 -0.32
C GLU A 162 22.26 -7.76 -1.73
N GLU A 163 22.12 -8.63 -2.72
CA GLU A 163 21.95 -8.19 -4.10
C GLU A 163 20.60 -7.53 -4.31
N ALA A 164 19.53 -8.08 -3.71
CA ALA A 164 18.22 -7.42 -3.67
C ALA A 164 18.30 -6.04 -2.99
N MET A 165 19.03 -5.92 -1.88
CA MET A 165 19.26 -4.65 -1.20
C MET A 165 20.04 -3.65 -2.07
N ARG A 166 21.07 -4.11 -2.79
CA ARG A 166 21.79 -3.29 -3.76
C ARG A 166 20.89 -2.82 -4.90
N LEU A 167 19.98 -3.66 -5.39
CA LEU A 167 19.00 -3.27 -6.41
C LEU A 167 18.05 -2.19 -5.89
N LEU A 168 17.51 -2.35 -4.67
CA LEU A 168 16.67 -1.33 -4.03
C LEU A 168 17.42 -0.01 -3.78
N GLN A 169 18.73 -0.06 -3.53
CA GLN A 169 19.57 1.12 -3.34
C GLN A 169 19.99 1.78 -4.66
N ARG A 170 20.21 1.00 -5.74
CA ARG A 170 20.61 1.51 -7.06
C ARG A 170 19.43 1.89 -7.96
N SER A 171 18.21 1.50 -7.61
CA SER A 171 17.00 1.86 -8.33
C SER A 171 16.82 3.38 -8.43
N GLY A 172 16.17 3.80 -9.52
CA GLY A 172 15.95 5.23 -9.82
C GLY A 172 14.89 5.88 -8.94
N ASP A 173 14.47 7.08 -9.34
CA ASP A 173 13.47 7.89 -8.61
C ASP A 173 12.10 7.20 -8.45
N ILE A 174 11.79 6.24 -9.32
CA ILE A 174 10.59 5.41 -9.22
C ILE A 174 11.03 3.96 -9.23
N VAL A 175 10.69 3.23 -8.17
CA VAL A 175 11.01 1.81 -8.01
C VAL A 175 9.74 1.02 -8.15
N LYS A 176 9.74 0.05 -9.07
CA LYS A 176 8.63 -0.89 -9.23
C LYS A 176 8.94 -2.17 -8.47
N LEU A 177 8.23 -2.43 -7.39
CA LEU A 177 8.35 -3.66 -6.63
C LEU A 177 7.22 -4.61 -6.99
N ARG A 178 7.55 -5.86 -7.28
CA ARG A 178 6.58 -6.96 -7.30
C ARG A 178 6.61 -7.64 -5.95
N VAL A 179 5.49 -7.65 -5.26
CA VAL A 179 5.39 -8.12 -3.88
C VAL A 179 4.29 -9.15 -3.75
N ARG A 180 4.56 -10.21 -3.00
CA ARG A 180 3.57 -11.21 -2.59
C ARG A 180 3.20 -10.98 -1.13
N LYS A 181 1.92 -10.86 -0.86
CA LYS A 181 1.40 -10.73 0.50
C LYS A 181 1.67 -11.98 1.31
N ASN A 182 1.97 -11.79 2.59
CA ASN A 182 2.11 -12.88 3.53
C ASN A 182 0.73 -13.49 3.81
N VAL A 183 0.41 -14.60 3.15
CA VAL A 183 -0.81 -15.36 3.43
C VAL A 183 -0.56 -16.20 4.68
N THR A 184 -1.35 -15.95 5.73
CA THR A 184 -1.42 -16.87 6.88
C THR A 184 -1.70 -18.28 6.36
N SER A 185 -0.87 -19.21 6.81
CA SER A 185 -0.62 -20.56 6.30
C SER A 185 -1.84 -21.50 6.24
N GLU A 186 -2.84 -21.23 5.39
CA GLU A 186 -3.97 -22.16 5.19
C GLU A 186 -4.27 -22.51 3.72
N GLN A 187 -3.53 -21.99 2.72
CA GLN A 187 -3.70 -22.39 1.32
C GLN A 187 -2.41 -22.87 0.62
N ASN A 188 -1.45 -23.43 1.37
CA ASN A 188 -0.38 -24.22 0.76
C ASN A 188 -0.87 -25.64 0.48
N ASN A 189 -1.68 -25.82 -0.55
CA ASN A 189 -1.79 -27.11 -1.21
C ASN A 189 -2.21 -26.95 -2.68
N GLN A 190 -1.40 -27.58 -3.53
CA GLN A 190 -1.59 -27.92 -4.94
C GLN A 190 -0.99 -26.97 -5.99
N ASP A 191 0.15 -27.47 -6.48
CA ASP A 191 0.74 -27.28 -7.80
C ASP A 191 -0.31 -27.18 -8.93
N ASN A 192 0.00 -26.37 -9.95
CA ASN A 192 -0.85 -25.86 -11.05
C ASN A 192 -1.65 -24.58 -10.74
N ALA A 193 -1.06 -23.66 -9.99
CA ALA A 193 -1.71 -22.40 -9.65
C ALA A 193 -1.90 -21.50 -10.88
N VAL A 194 -3.11 -21.51 -11.45
CA VAL A 194 -3.68 -20.35 -12.14
C VAL A 194 -3.42 -19.15 -11.24
N GLN A 195 -2.63 -18.18 -11.71
CA GLN A 195 -2.19 -17.07 -10.88
C GLN A 195 -3.44 -16.30 -10.42
N SER A 196 -3.79 -16.38 -9.14
CA SER A 196 -4.96 -15.71 -8.59
C SER A 196 -4.53 -14.57 -7.67
N LEU A 197 -5.34 -13.51 -7.65
CA LEU A 197 -5.17 -12.30 -6.88
C LEU A 197 -6.30 -12.21 -5.88
N ILE A 198 -6.00 -12.34 -4.59
CA ILE A 198 -7.01 -12.24 -3.54
C ILE A 198 -6.88 -10.86 -2.89
N TYR A 199 -7.97 -10.14 -2.66
CA TYR A 199 -7.93 -8.83 -2.01
C TYR A 199 -9.26 -8.47 -1.38
N SER A 200 -9.25 -7.58 -0.38
CA SER A 200 -10.49 -7.01 0.15
C SER A 200 -10.65 -5.58 -0.32
N ILE A 201 -11.89 -5.19 -0.56
CA ILE A 201 -12.29 -3.81 -0.84
C ILE A 201 -13.36 -3.38 0.14
N GLU A 202 -13.22 -2.18 0.67
CA GLU A 202 -14.24 -1.54 1.49
C GLU A 202 -15.06 -0.57 0.63
N LEU A 203 -16.38 -0.72 0.68
CA LEU A 203 -17.35 0.06 -0.07
C LEU A 203 -18.28 0.74 0.92
N ASN A 204 -18.25 2.08 0.96
CA ASN A 204 -19.30 2.84 1.63
C ASN A 204 -20.41 3.16 0.63
N ARG A 205 -21.59 2.60 0.85
CA ARG A 205 -22.75 2.77 -0.04
C ARG A 205 -23.64 3.97 0.28
N ASP A 206 -23.44 4.65 1.40
CA ASP A 206 -24.22 5.83 1.82
C ASP A 206 -25.75 5.63 1.61
N GLY A 207 -26.27 4.46 1.99
CA GLY A 207 -27.68 4.06 1.81
C GLY A 207 -28.09 3.60 0.39
N GLY A 208 -27.19 3.69 -0.60
CA GLY A 208 -27.41 3.27 -1.99
C GLY A 208 -27.03 1.81 -2.29
N PRO A 209 -27.22 1.34 -3.54
CA PRO A 209 -26.78 0.01 -3.94
C PRO A 209 -25.26 -0.02 -4.21
N LEU A 210 -24.62 -1.18 -3.94
CA LEU A 210 -23.21 -1.40 -4.29
C LEU A 210 -22.96 -1.39 -5.80
N GLY A 211 -23.98 -1.64 -6.62
CA GLY A 211 -23.86 -1.69 -8.08
C GLY A 211 -23.18 -2.95 -8.61
N ILE A 212 -23.25 -4.07 -7.86
CA ILE A 212 -22.78 -5.39 -8.28
C ILE A 212 -23.95 -6.33 -8.52
N THR A 213 -23.84 -7.19 -9.52
CA THR A 213 -24.68 -8.38 -9.68
C THR A 213 -23.80 -9.61 -9.53
N ILE A 214 -24.28 -10.59 -8.77
CA ILE A 214 -23.59 -11.84 -8.53
C ILE A 214 -24.31 -12.99 -9.23
N ALA A 215 -23.55 -13.98 -9.67
CA ALA A 215 -24.04 -15.21 -10.27
C ALA A 215 -23.33 -16.41 -9.66
N SER A 216 -24.03 -17.53 -9.58
CA SER A 216 -23.49 -18.85 -9.27
C SER A 216 -24.21 -19.85 -10.18
N SER A 217 -23.53 -20.92 -10.57
CA SER A 217 -24.09 -22.02 -11.39
C SER A 217 -25.18 -22.81 -10.68
N GLY A 218 -25.38 -22.61 -9.36
CA GLY A 218 -26.52 -23.14 -8.60
C GLY A 218 -26.24 -24.48 -7.88
N GLU A 219 -25.09 -25.10 -8.11
CA GLU A 219 -24.65 -26.28 -7.37
C GLU A 219 -23.95 -25.90 -6.06
N ARG A 220 -23.87 -26.83 -5.10
CA ARG A 220 -23.14 -26.59 -3.85
C ARG A 220 -21.64 -26.51 -4.16
N TYR A 221 -20.92 -25.61 -3.47
CA TYR A 221 -19.47 -25.39 -3.60
C TYR A 221 -19.02 -24.66 -4.87
N GLU A 222 -19.94 -24.23 -5.72
CA GLU A 222 -19.62 -23.43 -6.90
C GLU A 222 -19.30 -21.97 -6.55
N PRO A 223 -18.35 -21.33 -7.25
CA PRO A 223 -17.94 -19.96 -6.96
C PRO A 223 -19.08 -18.97 -7.20
N VAL A 224 -19.19 -17.99 -6.29
CA VAL A 224 -20.03 -16.81 -6.50
C VAL A 224 -19.21 -15.78 -7.24
N LEU A 225 -19.58 -15.48 -8.49
CA LEU A 225 -18.88 -14.58 -9.38
C LEU A 225 -19.64 -13.27 -9.57
N ILE A 226 -18.92 -12.19 -9.81
CA ILE A 226 -19.51 -10.91 -10.21
C ILE A 226 -19.80 -10.98 -11.71
N SER A 227 -21.08 -11.00 -12.07
CA SER A 227 -21.53 -11.12 -13.45
C SER A 227 -21.74 -9.77 -14.13
N TYR A 228 -22.02 -8.71 -13.36
CA TYR A 228 -22.28 -7.39 -13.91
C TYR A 228 -21.96 -6.28 -12.89
N LEU A 229 -21.49 -5.14 -13.42
CA LEU A 229 -21.30 -3.90 -12.69
C LEU A 229 -22.24 -2.84 -13.29
N ALA A 230 -23.00 -2.16 -12.43
CA ALA A 230 -23.92 -1.12 -12.86
C ALA A 230 -23.14 0.12 -13.36
N PRO A 231 -23.43 0.65 -14.57
CA PRO A 231 -22.83 1.88 -15.08
C PRO A 231 -23.06 3.06 -14.13
N GLY A 232 -21.98 3.74 -13.75
CA GLY A 232 -21.98 4.81 -12.75
C GLY A 232 -22.27 4.34 -11.31
N GLY A 233 -22.35 3.04 -11.07
CA GLY A 233 -22.54 2.44 -9.75
C GLY A 233 -21.28 2.51 -8.88
N LEU A 234 -21.44 2.31 -7.57
CA LEU A 234 -20.35 2.42 -6.60
C LEU A 234 -19.18 1.47 -6.95
N ALA A 235 -19.48 0.20 -7.17
CA ALA A 235 -18.48 -0.81 -7.50
C ALA A 235 -17.73 -0.49 -8.81
N GLU A 236 -18.42 -0.01 -9.85
CA GLU A 236 -17.77 0.40 -11.10
C GLU A 236 -16.88 1.62 -10.89
N LYS A 237 -17.37 2.64 -10.16
CA LYS A 237 -16.61 3.86 -9.83
C LYS A 237 -15.34 3.59 -9.05
N THR A 238 -15.28 2.51 -8.27
CA THR A 238 -14.05 2.14 -7.56
C THR A 238 -12.94 1.69 -8.51
N GLY A 239 -13.29 1.13 -9.68
CA GLY A 239 -12.35 0.51 -10.63
C GLY A 239 -11.61 -0.73 -10.10
N ALA A 240 -11.82 -1.09 -8.82
CA ALA A 240 -11.14 -2.17 -8.15
C ALA A 240 -11.86 -3.51 -8.38
N ILE A 241 -13.17 -3.49 -8.59
CA ILE A 241 -14.00 -4.67 -8.87
C ILE A 241 -14.18 -4.85 -10.38
N ARG A 242 -14.15 -6.09 -10.86
CA ARG A 242 -14.36 -6.45 -12.27
C ARG A 242 -15.38 -7.58 -12.42
N VAL A 243 -16.01 -7.62 -13.59
CA VAL A 243 -16.79 -8.79 -13.99
C VAL A 243 -15.85 -10.00 -14.10
N GLY A 244 -16.28 -11.14 -13.57
CA GLY A 244 -15.50 -12.39 -13.46
C GLY A 244 -14.76 -12.56 -12.13
N ASP A 245 -14.72 -11.53 -11.28
CA ASP A 245 -14.16 -11.63 -9.94
C ASP A 245 -15.01 -12.59 -9.07
N ARG A 246 -14.36 -13.47 -8.31
CA ARG A 246 -15.00 -14.38 -7.35
C ARG A 246 -15.09 -13.73 -5.98
N ILE A 247 -16.26 -13.75 -5.35
CA ILE A 247 -16.41 -13.34 -3.95
C ILE A 247 -15.99 -14.51 -3.06
N LEU A 248 -15.22 -14.22 -2.01
CA LEU A 248 -14.76 -15.18 -1.00
C LEU A 248 -15.36 -14.90 0.38
N ALA A 249 -15.57 -13.62 0.73
CA ALA A 249 -16.14 -13.23 2.01
C ALA A 249 -16.83 -11.86 1.92
N VAL A 250 -17.78 -11.60 2.81
CA VAL A 250 -18.44 -10.31 3.00
C VAL A 250 -18.41 -9.97 4.50
N ASN A 251 -17.93 -8.79 4.89
CA ASN A 251 -17.83 -8.34 6.28
C ASN A 251 -17.18 -9.35 7.25
N ASN A 252 -16.09 -9.98 6.79
CA ASN A 252 -15.34 -11.05 7.47
C ASN A 252 -16.07 -12.40 7.58
N GLU A 253 -17.29 -12.54 7.04
CA GLU A 253 -18.00 -13.81 6.94
C GLU A 253 -17.64 -14.52 5.64
N SER A 254 -17.05 -15.72 5.75
CA SER A 254 -16.76 -16.56 4.59
C SER A 254 -18.05 -16.99 3.91
N ILE A 255 -18.09 -16.87 2.58
CA ILE A 255 -19.26 -17.31 1.79
C ILE A 255 -19.12 -18.73 1.24
N GLU A 256 -18.13 -19.47 1.71
CA GLU A 256 -17.89 -20.85 1.28
C GLU A 256 -19.10 -21.74 1.57
N GLY A 257 -19.60 -22.42 0.54
CA GLY A 257 -20.78 -23.29 0.64
C GLY A 257 -22.14 -22.56 0.69
N MET A 258 -22.16 -21.22 0.70
CA MET A 258 -23.39 -20.43 0.60
C MET A 258 -23.93 -20.41 -0.83
N LYS A 259 -25.27 -20.32 -0.99
CA LYS A 259 -25.88 -20.09 -2.31
C LYS A 259 -25.81 -18.61 -2.66
N ALA A 260 -25.85 -18.29 -3.96
CA ALA A 260 -25.87 -16.89 -4.42
C ALA A 260 -27.00 -16.05 -3.77
N ALA A 261 -28.17 -16.65 -3.52
CA ALA A 261 -29.27 -15.98 -2.83
C ALA A 261 -28.91 -15.59 -1.39
N ASP A 262 -28.25 -16.47 -0.65
CA ASP A 262 -27.82 -16.22 0.73
C ASP A 262 -26.73 -15.14 0.78
N VAL A 263 -25.79 -15.16 -0.18
CA VAL A 263 -24.76 -14.12 -0.33
C VAL A 263 -25.39 -12.77 -0.72
N MET A 264 -26.40 -12.77 -1.58
CA MET A 264 -27.14 -11.56 -1.94
C MET A 264 -27.83 -10.96 -0.72
N HIS A 265 -28.44 -11.81 0.11
CA HIS A 265 -29.06 -11.41 1.37
C HIS A 265 -28.02 -10.83 2.33
N LEU A 266 -26.86 -11.46 2.47
CA LEU A 266 -25.76 -10.98 3.30
C LEU A 266 -25.29 -9.57 2.86
N LEU A 267 -25.08 -9.36 1.55
CA LEU A 267 -24.72 -8.05 0.99
C LEU A 267 -25.80 -6.97 1.19
N GLN A 268 -27.08 -7.37 1.22
CA GLN A 268 -28.19 -6.45 1.48
C GLN A 268 -28.27 -6.05 2.95
N GLN A 269 -28.08 -7.01 3.87
CA GLN A 269 -28.18 -6.79 5.32
C GLN A 269 -26.99 -6.08 5.97
N CYS A 270 -25.88 -5.91 5.25
CA CYS A 270 -24.73 -5.17 5.77
C CYS A 270 -25.10 -3.72 6.16
N ASN A 271 -24.23 -3.03 6.90
CA ASN A 271 -24.39 -1.59 7.09
C ASN A 271 -23.96 -0.83 5.83
N ASP A 272 -23.83 0.50 5.91
CA ASP A 272 -23.35 1.29 4.78
C ASP A 272 -21.90 0.96 4.41
N LEU A 273 -21.09 0.54 5.38
CA LEU A 273 -19.74 0.06 5.14
C LEU A 273 -19.75 -1.46 4.88
N VAL A 274 -19.31 -1.86 3.69
CA VAL A 274 -19.26 -3.27 3.26
C VAL A 274 -17.86 -3.63 2.80
N THR A 275 -17.25 -4.62 3.43
CA THR A 275 -15.94 -5.17 3.04
C THR A 275 -16.14 -6.47 2.27
N ILE A 276 -15.67 -6.53 1.03
CA ILE A 276 -15.79 -7.72 0.18
C ILE A 276 -14.40 -8.28 -0.10
N LYS A 277 -14.15 -9.55 0.27
CA LYS A 277 -12.96 -10.29 -0.13
C LYS A 277 -13.20 -10.93 -1.49
N ILE A 278 -12.34 -10.63 -2.46
CA ILE A 278 -12.44 -11.00 -3.86
C ILE A 278 -11.22 -11.83 -4.25
N MET A 279 -11.41 -12.83 -5.11
CA MET A 279 -10.36 -13.52 -5.85
C MET A 279 -10.53 -13.25 -7.34
N ARG A 280 -9.49 -12.72 -7.98
CA ARG A 280 -9.41 -12.53 -9.42
C ARG A 280 -8.43 -13.52 -10.03
N ILE A 281 -8.84 -14.20 -11.07
CA ILE A 281 -7.93 -15.01 -11.87
C ILE A 281 -7.12 -14.06 -12.78
N ILE A 282 -5.80 -14.07 -12.64
CA ILE A 282 -4.84 -13.43 -13.55
C ILE A 282 -4.46 -14.49 -14.58
N ASP A 283 -5.12 -14.47 -15.72
CA ASP A 283 -4.74 -15.33 -16.83
C ASP A 283 -3.42 -14.83 -17.44
N SER A 284 -2.39 -15.68 -17.44
CA SER A 284 -1.08 -15.40 -18.05
C SER A 284 -1.11 -15.40 -19.59
N SER A 285 -2.27 -15.61 -20.22
CA SER A 285 -2.36 -15.92 -21.66
C SER A 285 -2.85 -14.78 -22.58
N ILE A 286 -2.92 -13.52 -22.14
CA ILE A 286 -3.20 -12.41 -23.08
C ILE A 286 -1.88 -11.78 -23.56
N ASN A 287 -1.27 -12.45 -24.54
CA ASN A 287 -0.39 -11.79 -25.51
C ASN A 287 -1.19 -10.68 -26.21
N TYR A 288 -0.59 -9.50 -26.37
CA TYR A 288 -1.03 -8.54 -27.39
C TYR A 288 -0.73 -9.12 -28.77
N SER A 289 -1.59 -10.02 -29.24
CA SER A 289 -1.63 -10.49 -30.62
C SER A 289 -3.03 -10.30 -31.16
N THR A 290 -3.35 -9.06 -31.50
CA THR A 290 -4.32 -8.76 -32.56
C THR A 290 -3.60 -7.96 -33.63
N GLY A 291 -2.80 -8.69 -34.41
CA GLY A 291 -2.58 -8.34 -35.79
C GLY A 291 -3.92 -8.39 -36.53
N LEU A 292 -4.09 -7.47 -37.49
CA LEU A 292 -5.20 -7.42 -38.42
C LEU A 292 -5.42 -8.76 -39.12
N LEU A 293 -6.69 -9.11 -39.33
CA LEU A 293 -7.15 -9.75 -40.56
C LEU A 293 -8.61 -9.33 -40.81
N LEU A 294 -8.77 -8.32 -41.67
CA LEU A 294 -10.01 -8.09 -42.40
C LEU A 294 -10.02 -9.11 -43.55
N ILE A 295 -11.05 -9.95 -43.57
CA ILE A 295 -11.53 -10.58 -44.81
C ILE A 295 -12.78 -9.80 -45.21
#